data_AF-A0A5M8PIZ5-F1
#
_entry.id   AF-A0A5M8PIZ5-F1
#
_cell.length_a   1.000
_cell.length_b   1.000
_cell.length_c   1.000
_cell.angle_alpha   90.00
_cell.angle_beta   90.00
_cell.angle_gamma   90.00
#
_symmetry.space_group_name_H-M   'P 1'
#
loop_
_entity.id
_entity.type
_entity.pdbx_description
1 polymer ?
#
loop_
_entity_poly.entity_id
_entity_poly.type
_entity_poly.pdbx_seq_one_letter_code
_entity_poly.pdbx_strand_id
1 'polypeptide(L)'
;MLGRILLTVSALAQAVGSFIADFNETHVLNPRWPPHARFHNGHTMSLGLCLGLATLYYTHRNHKTPTGKDDDLFTAAIFGTLYWISGLSAILYPGSKGMDPEFGEGFPQFWIFIG
;
A
#
# COMPACT_ATOMS: atom_id res chain seq x y z
N MET A 1 -16.60 7.70 14.45
CA MET A 1 -16.31 6.25 14.54
C MET A 1 -16.05 5.64 13.17
N LEU A 2 -16.89 5.85 12.16
CA LEU A 2 -16.70 5.34 10.80
C LEU A 2 -15.30 5.62 10.23
N GLY A 3 -14.81 6.86 10.30
CA GLY A 3 -13.46 7.19 9.78
C GLY A 3 -12.33 6.37 10.40
N ARG A 4 -12.37 6.07 11.70
CA ARG A 4 -11.37 5.22 12.36
C ARG A 4 -11.44 3.77 11.89
N ILE A 5 -12.65 3.26 11.66
CA ILE A 5 -12.86 1.92 11.10
C ILE A 5 -12.26 1.85 9.70
N LEU A 6 -12.58 2.83 8.84
CA LEU A 6 -12.04 2.90 7.48
C LEU A 6 -10.51 2.98 7.47
N LEU A 7 -9.91 3.84 8.29
CA LEU A 7 -8.45 3.96 8.42
C LEU A 7 -7.82 2.66 8.94
N THR A 8 -8.46 1.99 9.91
CA THR A 8 -7.95 0.72 10.45
C THR A 8 -7.99 -0.38 9.39
N VAL A 9 -9.09 -0.51 8.66
CA VAL A 9 -9.23 -1.50 7.59
C VAL A 9 -8.23 -1.23 6.47
N SER A 10 -8.12 0.03 6.01
CA SER A 10 -7.16 0.44 4.99
C SER A 10 -5.71 0.14 5.42
N ALA A 11 -5.35 0.46 6.67
CA ALA A 11 -4.02 0.20 7.20
C ALA A 11 -3.67 -1.29 7.28
N LEU A 12 -4.62 -2.14 7.68
CA LEU A 12 -4.43 -3.59 7.69
C LEU A 12 -4.31 -4.16 6.28
N ALA A 13 -5.16 -3.70 5.36
CA ALA A 13 -5.10 -4.07 3.95
C ALA A 13 -3.75 -3.68 3.34
N GLN A 14 -3.24 -2.50 3.67
CA GLN A 14 -1.93 -2.02 3.22
C GLN A 14 -0.76 -2.81 3.83
N ALA A 15 -0.81 -3.08 5.14
CA ALA A 15 0.28 -3.74 5.84
C ALA A 15 0.45 -5.22 5.47
N VAL A 16 -0.66 -5.90 5.13
CA VAL A 16 -0.68 -7.34 4.85
C VAL A 16 -0.91 -7.62 3.36
N GLY A 17 -1.75 -6.83 2.70
CA GLY A 17 -2.16 -7.06 1.31
C GLY A 17 -1.00 -7.01 0.33
N SER A 18 0.00 -6.15 0.56
CA SER A 18 1.22 -6.12 -0.27
C SER A 18 1.98 -7.45 -0.25
N PHE A 19 2.12 -8.07 0.92
CA PHE A 19 2.76 -9.39 1.03
C PHE A 19 1.91 -10.50 0.42
N ILE A 20 0.58 -10.44 0.56
CA ILE A 20 -0.30 -11.41 -0.09
C ILE A 20 -0.20 -11.30 -1.63
N ALA A 21 -0.18 -10.08 -2.15
CA ALA A 21 -0.16 -9.82 -3.59
C ALA A 21 1.22 -10.10 -4.23
N ASP A 22 2.30 -9.80 -3.52
CA ASP A 22 3.64 -9.71 -4.13
C ASP A 22 4.60 -10.81 -3.67
N PHE A 23 4.29 -11.53 -2.58
CA PHE A 23 5.15 -12.62 -2.08
C PHE A 23 4.84 -13.96 -2.77
N ASN A 24 4.97 -13.99 -4.10
CA ASN A 24 4.70 -15.18 -4.92
C ASN A 24 5.50 -15.20 -6.23
N GLU A 25 5.31 -16.27 -7.02
CA GLU A 25 6.02 -16.55 -8.28
C GLU A 25 5.71 -15.58 -9.42
N THR A 26 4.65 -14.78 -9.30
CA THR A 26 4.36 -13.73 -10.29
C THR A 26 5.09 -12.42 -9.99
N HIS A 27 5.65 -12.29 -8.76
CA HIS A 27 6.29 -11.07 -8.25
C HIS A 27 7.67 -11.38 -7.62
N VAL A 28 7.86 -11.20 -6.31
CA VAL A 28 9.19 -11.20 -5.68
C VAL A 28 9.95 -12.53 -5.85
N LEU A 29 9.25 -13.64 -6.02
CA LEU A 29 9.84 -14.96 -6.24
C LEU A 29 10.06 -15.28 -7.73
N ASN A 30 9.54 -14.45 -8.64
CA ASN A 30 9.60 -14.68 -10.08
C ASN A 30 11.06 -14.84 -10.55
N PRO A 31 11.44 -16.02 -11.08
CA PRO A 31 12.82 -16.29 -11.48
C PRO A 31 13.30 -15.39 -12.63
N ARG A 32 12.38 -14.81 -13.41
CA ARG A 32 12.69 -13.95 -14.56
C ARG A 32 12.87 -12.48 -14.18
N TRP A 33 12.40 -12.05 -13.01
CA TRP A 33 12.64 -10.68 -12.53
C TRP A 33 14.13 -10.45 -12.27
N PRO A 34 14.72 -9.38 -12.83
CA PRO A 34 16.07 -8.97 -12.48
C PRO A 34 16.18 -8.72 -10.97
N PRO A 35 17.37 -8.91 -10.36
CA PRO A 35 17.54 -8.72 -8.92
C PRO A 35 17.05 -7.36 -8.40
N HIS A 36 17.21 -6.30 -9.20
CA HIS A 36 16.79 -4.95 -8.82
C HIS A 36 15.26 -4.77 -8.78
N ALA A 37 14.50 -5.46 -9.64
CA ALA A 37 13.04 -5.44 -9.59
C ALA A 37 12.53 -6.05 -8.28
N ARG A 38 13.13 -7.17 -7.84
CA ARG A 38 12.82 -7.80 -6.56
C ARG A 38 13.18 -6.92 -5.36
N PHE A 39 14.30 -6.20 -5.44
CA PHE A 39 14.65 -5.20 -4.42
C PHE A 39 13.59 -4.11 -4.30
N HIS A 40 13.17 -3.52 -5.41
CA HIS A 40 12.13 -2.50 -5.41
C HIS A 40 10.77 -3.03 -4.95
N ASN A 41 10.42 -4.28 -5.30
CA ASN A 41 9.20 -4.89 -4.83
C ASN A 41 9.24 -5.21 -3.32
N GLY A 42 10.36 -5.73 -2.80
CA GLY A 42 10.58 -5.88 -1.36
C GLY A 42 10.52 -4.56 -0.61
N HIS A 43 11.04 -3.48 -1.20
CA HIS A 43 10.89 -2.13 -0.68
C HIS A 43 9.41 -1.69 -0.65
N THR A 44 8.64 -1.91 -1.71
CA THR A 44 7.19 -1.61 -1.74
C THR A 44 6.42 -2.36 -0.66
N MET A 45 6.64 -3.67 -0.51
CA MET A 45 5.99 -4.47 0.54
C MET A 45 6.32 -3.93 1.94
N SER A 46 7.60 -3.65 2.20
CA SER A 46 8.07 -3.11 3.49
C SER A 46 7.51 -1.71 3.76
N LEU A 47 7.43 -0.87 2.73
CA LEU A 47 6.84 0.47 2.83
C LEU A 47 5.34 0.41 3.14
N GLY A 48 4.61 -0.53 2.54
CA GLY A 48 3.20 -0.80 2.86
C GLY A 48 3.01 -1.17 4.33
N LEU A 49 3.85 -2.06 4.87
CA LEU A 49 3.86 -2.39 6.30
C LEU A 49 4.12 -1.17 7.19
N CYS A 50 5.19 -0.42 6.91
CA CYS A 50 5.57 0.75 7.70
C CYS A 50 4.47 1.83 7.71
N LEU A 51 3.90 2.14 6.55
CA LEU A 51 2.83 3.12 6.42
C LEU A 51 1.54 2.63 7.09
N GLY A 52 1.16 1.36 6.93
CA GLY A 52 0.00 0.78 7.61
C GLY A 52 0.15 0.82 9.13
N LEU A 53 1.32 0.47 9.67
CA LEU A 53 1.59 0.60 11.11
C LEU A 53 1.54 2.05 11.59
N ALA A 54 2.05 3.01 10.81
CA ALA A 54 1.93 4.43 11.12
C ALA A 54 0.45 4.87 11.14
N THR A 55 -0.34 4.49 10.15
CA THR A 55 -1.78 4.78 10.11
C THR A 55 -2.51 4.20 11.31
N LEU A 56 -2.23 2.94 11.71
CA LEU A 56 -2.82 2.33 12.91
C LEU A 56 -2.43 3.09 14.17
N TYR A 57 -1.15 3.44 14.31
CA TYR A 57 -0.65 4.18 15.46
C TYR A 57 -1.39 5.52 15.61
N TYR A 58 -1.41 6.35 14.58
CA TYR A 58 -2.08 7.66 14.64
C TYR A 58 -3.60 7.56 14.73
N THR A 59 -4.23 6.53 14.16
CA THR A 59 -5.68 6.31 14.28
C THR A 59 -6.12 6.04 15.72
N HIS A 60 -5.31 5.30 16.47
CA HIS A 60 -5.64 4.81 17.82
C HIS A 60 -4.85 5.49 18.95
N ARG A 61 -3.98 6.45 18.62
CA ARG A 61 -3.24 7.25 19.59
C ARG A 61 -4.21 8.04 20.48
N ASN A 62 -3.92 8.06 21.77
CA ASN A 62 -4.70 8.82 22.75
C ASN A 62 -4.17 10.25 22.85
N HIS A 63 -5.06 11.23 22.66
CA HIS A 63 -4.80 12.65 22.89
C HIS A 63 -5.73 13.24 23.93
N LYS A 64 -5.18 14.16 24.74
CA LYS A 64 -5.93 14.87 25.80
C LYS A 64 -6.73 16.05 25.25
N THR A 65 -6.29 16.66 24.15
CA THR A 65 -6.96 17.79 23.50
C THR A 65 -7.75 17.33 22.26
N PRO A 66 -8.87 17.99 21.92
CA PRO A 66 -9.58 17.73 20.66
C PRO A 66 -8.71 17.97 19.42
N THR A 67 -7.98 19.10 19.38
CA THR A 67 -7.10 19.45 18.24
C THR A 67 -6.06 18.37 17.95
N GLY A 68 -5.43 17.80 18.99
CA GLY A 68 -4.46 16.72 18.80
C GLY A 68 -5.07 15.43 18.24
N LYS A 69 -6.37 15.18 18.49
CA LYS A 69 -7.07 14.04 17.87
C LYS A 69 -7.32 14.28 16.39
N ASP A 70 -7.63 15.52 15.99
CA ASP A 70 -7.87 15.87 14.59
C ASP A 70 -6.56 15.81 13.79
N ASP A 71 -5.46 16.32 14.35
CA ASP A 71 -4.13 16.26 13.74
C ASP A 71 -3.65 14.81 13.57
N ASP A 72 -3.88 13.95 14.57
CA ASP A 72 -3.56 12.53 14.49
C ASP A 72 -4.39 11.84 13.38
N LEU A 73 -5.69 12.10 13.29
CA LEU A 73 -6.54 11.51 12.25
C LEU A 73 -6.17 11.98 10.85
N PHE A 74 -5.82 13.26 10.70
CA PHE A 74 -5.33 13.81 9.44
C PHE A 74 -3.99 13.16 9.03
N THR A 75 -3.08 13.02 9.98
CA THR A 75 -1.79 12.34 9.77
C THR A 75 -1.98 10.87 9.39
N ALA A 76 -2.89 10.17 10.06
CA ALA A 76 -3.24 8.78 9.72
C ALA A 76 -3.79 8.68 8.28
N ALA A 77 -4.64 9.62 7.86
CA ALA A 77 -5.19 9.66 6.51
C ALA A 77 -4.11 9.88 5.44
N ILE A 78 -3.14 10.76 5.70
CA ILE A 78 -1.98 10.96 4.81
C ILE A 78 -1.22 9.64 4.62
N PHE A 79 -0.77 9.02 5.72
CA PHE A 79 0.00 7.77 5.64
C PHE A 79 -0.78 6.64 4.98
N GLY A 80 -2.08 6.54 5.30
CA GLY A 80 -2.96 5.51 4.74
C GLY A 80 -3.25 5.71 3.26
N THR A 81 -3.04 6.91 2.71
CA THR A 81 -3.34 7.23 1.30
C THR A 81 -2.11 7.16 0.40
N LEU A 82 -0.92 7.50 0.93
CA LEU A 82 0.30 7.63 0.12
C LEU A 82 0.64 6.36 -0.66
N TYR A 83 0.46 5.18 -0.06
CA TYR A 83 0.72 3.90 -0.73
C TYR A 83 -0.22 3.67 -1.92
N TRP A 84 -1.53 3.86 -1.73
CA TRP A 84 -2.50 3.65 -2.80
C TRP A 84 -2.28 4.62 -3.97
N ILE A 85 -2.04 5.91 -3.69
CA ILE A 85 -1.74 6.90 -4.74
C ILE A 85 -0.45 6.53 -5.47
N SER A 86 0.60 6.12 -4.77
CA SER A 86 1.85 5.71 -5.40
C SER A 86 1.71 4.44 -6.26
N GLY A 87 0.86 3.50 -5.85
CA GLY A 87 0.55 2.32 -6.66
C GLY A 87 -0.26 2.64 -7.92
N LEU A 88 -1.25 3.54 -7.82
CA LEU A 88 -2.02 4.02 -8.97
C LEU A 88 -1.14 4.81 -9.95
N SER A 89 -0.24 5.66 -9.45
CA SER A 89 0.64 6.46 -10.30
C SER A 89 1.76 5.63 -10.94
N ALA A 90 2.01 4.41 -10.45
CA ALA A 90 3.08 3.54 -10.96
C ALA A 90 2.96 3.26 -12.47
N ILE A 91 1.74 3.23 -13.01
CA ILE A 91 1.49 3.01 -14.45
C ILE A 91 1.95 4.18 -15.34
N LEU A 92 2.20 5.36 -14.75
CA LEU A 92 2.62 6.55 -15.48
C LEU A 92 4.13 6.54 -15.81
N TYR A 93 4.91 5.64 -15.19
CA TYR A 93 6.34 5.56 -15.45
C TYR A 93 6.62 4.81 -16.76
N PRO A 94 7.58 5.28 -17.59
CA PRO A 94 7.88 4.67 -18.88
C PRO A 94 8.20 3.17 -18.77
N GLY A 95 7.50 2.36 -19.55
CA GLY A 95 7.71 0.91 -19.62
C GLY A 95 7.09 0.10 -18.46
N SER A 96 6.42 0.75 -17.51
CA SER A 96 5.66 0.05 -16.46
C SER A 96 4.43 -0.65 -17.04
N LYS A 97 4.03 -1.77 -16.41
CA LYS A 97 2.81 -2.52 -16.72
C LYS A 97 2.13 -2.95 -15.42
N GLY A 98 0.81 -3.10 -15.45
CA GLY A 98 0.04 -3.59 -14.29
C GLY A 98 0.24 -5.10 -14.01
N MET A 99 0.82 -5.82 -14.97
CA MET A 99 1.14 -7.24 -14.92
C MET A 99 2.23 -7.53 -15.95
N ASP A 100 3.10 -8.50 -15.65
CA ASP A 100 4.08 -8.96 -16.63
C ASP A 100 3.41 -9.64 -17.82
N PRO A 101 3.90 -9.44 -19.07
CA PRO A 101 3.28 -10.01 -20.26
C PRO A 101 3.17 -11.55 -20.27
N GLU A 102 3.94 -12.24 -19.43
CA GLU A 102 3.84 -13.71 -19.31
C GLU A 102 2.52 -14.16 -18.67
N PHE A 103 1.88 -13.31 -17.89
CA PHE A 103 0.65 -13.62 -17.14
C PHE A 103 -0.60 -13.04 -17.81
N GLY A 104 -0.44 -12.30 -18.90
CA GLY A 104 -1.54 -11.71 -19.68
C GLY A 104 -1.35 -10.22 -19.93
N GLU A 105 -2.47 -9.54 -20.17
CA GLU A 105 -2.52 -8.11 -20.47
C GLU A 105 -3.48 -7.39 -19.51
N GLY A 106 -3.31 -6.08 -19.36
CA GLY A 106 -4.17 -5.21 -18.56
C GLY A 106 -3.65 -4.91 -17.16
N PHE A 107 -4.59 -4.56 -16.26
CA PHE A 107 -4.28 -4.14 -14.89
C PHE A 107 -5.27 -4.79 -13.89
N PRO A 108 -5.10 -6.08 -13.58
CA PRO A 108 -6.07 -6.82 -12.73
C PRO A 108 -6.18 -6.23 -11.32
N GLN A 109 -5.10 -5.62 -10.83
CA GLN A 109 -5.06 -4.94 -9.53
C GLN A 109 -5.88 -3.63 -9.49
N PHE A 110 -6.31 -3.10 -10.64
CA PHE A 110 -6.95 -1.77 -10.72
C PHE A 110 -8.11 -1.62 -9.73
N TRP A 111 -9.01 -2.61 -9.67
CA TRP A 111 -10.18 -2.57 -8.78
C TRP A 111 -9.84 -2.60 -7.30
N ILE A 112 -8.68 -3.14 -6.93
CA ILE A 112 -8.16 -3.12 -5.55
C ILE A 112 -7.68 -1.72 -5.19
N PHE A 113 -7.11 -0.99 -6.15
CA PHE A 113 -6.60 0.36 -5.91
C PHE A 113 -7.68 1.44 -5.91
N ILE A 114 -8.85 1.19 -6.51
CA ILE A 114 -9.94 2.18 -6.62
C ILE A 114 -11.17 1.86 -5.75
N GLY A 115 -11.14 0.77 -4.98
CA GLY A 115 -12.22 0.30 -4.10
C GLY A 115 -11.98 0.61 -2.64
#